data_AF-A0A221NZ43-F1
#
_entry.id   AF-A0A221NZ43-F1
#
_cell.length_a   1.000
_cell.length_b   1.000
_cell.length_c   1.000
_cell.angle_alpha   90.00
_cell.angle_beta   90.00
_cell.angle_gamma   90.00
#
_symmetry.space_group_name_H-M   'P 1'
#
loop_
_entity.id
_entity.type
_entity.pdbx_description
1 polymer ?
#
loop_
_entity_poly.entity_id
_entity_poly.type
_entity_poly.pdbx_seq_one_letter_code
_entity_poly.pdbx_strand_id
1 'polypeptide(L)'
;MAFGAEELCVLRRALALALHPGQASTEDVQDCFRLAESLDEAMSEGVRLRAFLVADLGRYRAALPGTVGGYLALLEEALGAGYRPGVDDLAALRALRGNPAAAALLDRCQALAAQDVRARFTQGARRVPAPAVPPSRTRLLALPGGVGDPVVRQAEEAQKPAQKPAQKPAQKPAQKPAPKPAQKPAPKPGPAPAERPATEPVAPKRPVPTPGEVFPRRKPVPPAQTRQLAAG
;
A
#
# COMPACT_ATOMS: atom_id res chain seq x y z
N MET A 1 -7.40 -14.39 -11.45
CA MET A 1 -7.54 -14.71 -12.88
C MET A 1 -7.80 -16.20 -13.01
N ALA A 2 -8.68 -16.62 -13.91
CA ALA A 2 -8.99 -18.02 -14.16
C ALA A 2 -8.80 -18.28 -15.65
N PHE A 3 -8.16 -19.40 -16.00
CA PHE A 3 -7.98 -19.81 -17.38
C PHE A 3 -9.19 -20.59 -17.88
N GLY A 4 -9.60 -20.34 -19.12
CA GLY A 4 -10.57 -21.14 -19.85
C GLY A 4 -10.00 -22.48 -20.33
N ALA A 5 -10.89 -23.37 -20.79
CA ALA A 5 -10.47 -24.69 -21.28
C ALA A 5 -9.48 -24.62 -22.47
N GLU A 6 -9.69 -23.68 -23.38
CA GLU A 6 -8.82 -23.47 -24.55
C GLU A 6 -7.43 -22.98 -24.15
N GLU A 7 -7.37 -21.98 -23.28
CA GLU A 7 -6.12 -21.42 -22.75
C GLU A 7 -5.32 -22.49 -22.00
N LEU A 8 -6.00 -23.35 -21.22
CA LEU A 8 -5.38 -24.48 -20.54
C LEU A 8 -4.82 -25.53 -21.51
N CYS A 9 -5.52 -25.79 -22.62
CA CYS A 9 -5.02 -26.69 -23.67
C CYS A 9 -3.75 -26.12 -24.31
N VAL A 10 -3.73 -24.83 -24.66
CA VAL A 10 -2.55 -24.14 -25.20
C VAL A 10 -1.39 -24.18 -24.21
N LEU A 11 -1.64 -23.88 -22.93
CA LEU A 11 -0.63 -23.93 -21.88
C LEU A 11 -0.05 -25.34 -21.70
N ARG A 12 -0.90 -26.38 -21.69
CA ARG A 12 -0.46 -27.77 -21.58
C ARG A 12 0.43 -28.16 -22.76
N ARG A 13 0.05 -27.76 -23.98
CA ARG A 13 0.85 -27.99 -25.19
C ARG A 13 2.19 -27.26 -25.12
N ALA A 14 2.20 -25.99 -24.70
CA ALA A 14 3.42 -25.19 -24.51
C ALA A 14 4.38 -25.86 -23.51
N LEU A 15 3.85 -26.34 -22.38
CA LEU A 15 4.64 -27.06 -21.37
C LEU A 15 5.18 -28.40 -21.92
N ALA A 16 4.40 -29.13 -22.72
CA ALA A 16 4.87 -30.36 -23.35
C ALA A 16 6.04 -30.09 -24.31
N LEU A 17 5.98 -29.02 -25.10
CA LEU A 17 7.06 -28.57 -25.98
C LEU A 17 8.30 -28.11 -25.20
N ALA A 18 8.12 -27.46 -24.04
CA ALA A 18 9.23 -27.03 -23.18
C ALA A 18 9.96 -28.22 -22.52
N LEU A 19 9.24 -29.28 -22.16
CA LEU A 19 9.80 -30.49 -21.55
C LEU A 19 10.39 -31.45 -22.59
N HIS A 20 9.82 -31.49 -23.79
CA HIS A 20 10.26 -32.34 -24.88
C HIS A 20 10.46 -31.47 -26.13
N PRO A 21 11.64 -30.83 -26.27
CA PRO A 21 11.90 -29.93 -27.37
C PRO A 21 11.92 -30.72 -28.70
N GLY A 22 10.79 -30.67 -29.40
CA GLY A 22 10.61 -31.12 -30.77
C GLY A 22 10.32 -29.94 -31.70
N GLN A 23 9.94 -30.20 -32.95
CA GLN A 23 9.49 -29.12 -33.83
C GLN A 23 8.09 -28.66 -33.43
N ALA A 24 8.01 -27.47 -32.85
CA ALA A 24 6.73 -26.78 -32.64
C ALA A 24 6.18 -26.30 -33.99
N SER A 25 4.88 -26.48 -34.23
CA SER A 25 4.28 -25.89 -35.42
C SER A 25 4.23 -24.37 -35.29
N THR A 26 4.19 -23.66 -36.41
CA THR A 26 4.05 -22.19 -36.42
C THR A 26 2.75 -21.75 -35.75
N GLU A 27 1.70 -22.55 -35.86
CA GLU A 27 0.41 -22.32 -35.19
C GLU A 27 0.54 -22.46 -33.66
N ASP A 28 1.22 -23.50 -33.16
CA ASP A 28 1.42 -23.66 -31.71
C ASP A 28 2.18 -22.47 -31.11
N VAL A 29 3.18 -21.96 -31.85
CA VAL A 29 3.97 -20.79 -31.44
C VAL A 29 3.09 -19.53 -31.43
N GLN A 30 2.29 -19.30 -32.48
CA GLN A 30 1.37 -18.16 -32.55
C GLN A 30 0.31 -18.19 -31.45
N ASP A 31 -0.22 -19.36 -31.12
CA ASP A 31 -1.18 -19.52 -30.03
C ASP A 31 -0.55 -19.23 -28.66
N CYS A 32 0.72 -19.62 -28.45
CA CYS A 32 1.45 -19.28 -27.24
C CYS A 32 1.66 -17.76 -27.11
N PHE A 33 1.99 -17.08 -28.20
CA PHE A 33 2.12 -15.62 -28.20
C PHE A 33 0.79 -14.93 -27.89
N ARG A 34 -0.31 -15.37 -28.52
CA ARG A 34 -1.65 -14.83 -28.24
C ARG A 34 -2.06 -15.04 -26.78
N LEU A 35 -1.75 -16.20 -26.20
CA LEU A 35 -1.98 -16.47 -24.78
C LEU A 35 -1.10 -15.60 -23.87
N ALA A 36 0.15 -15.34 -24.25
CA ALA A 36 1.02 -14.45 -23.49
C ALA A 36 0.51 -13.01 -23.52
N GLU A 37 0.09 -12.50 -24.69
CA GLU A 37 -0.51 -11.17 -24.83
C GLU A 37 -1.78 -11.02 -24.01
N SER A 38 -2.67 -12.02 -24.00
CA SER A 38 -3.90 -11.98 -23.19
C SER A 38 -3.60 -11.99 -21.69
N LEU A 39 -2.58 -12.73 -21.26
CA LEU A 39 -2.10 -12.74 -19.89
C LEU A 39 -1.50 -11.38 -19.49
N ASP A 40 -0.65 -10.80 -20.33
CA ASP A 40 -0.03 -9.49 -20.09
C ASP A 40 -1.08 -8.39 -20.01
N GLU A 41 -2.06 -8.40 -20.92
CA GLU A 41 -3.18 -7.46 -20.88
C GLU A 41 -3.98 -7.61 -19.58
N ALA A 42 -4.33 -8.84 -19.20
CA ALA A 42 -5.06 -9.09 -17.95
C ALA A 42 -4.27 -8.71 -16.70
N MET A 43 -2.94 -8.90 -16.69
CA MET A 43 -2.08 -8.42 -15.62
C MET A 43 -2.07 -6.89 -15.55
N SER A 44 -1.98 -6.23 -16.70
CA SER A 44 -2.01 -4.76 -16.79
C SER A 44 -3.36 -4.20 -16.30
N GLU A 45 -4.46 -4.87 -16.65
CA GLU A 45 -5.80 -4.49 -16.19
C GLU A 45 -5.97 -4.75 -14.69
N GLY A 46 -5.38 -5.83 -14.17
CA GLY A 46 -5.28 -6.06 -12.73
C GLY A 46 -4.56 -4.92 -11.98
N VAL A 47 -3.49 -4.37 -12.57
CA VAL A 47 -2.80 -3.20 -12.02
C VAL A 47 -3.69 -1.96 -12.05
N ARG A 48 -4.43 -1.73 -13.15
CA ARG A 48 -5.39 -0.60 -13.27
C ARG A 48 -6.51 -0.70 -12.25
N LEU A 49 -7.14 -1.88 -12.12
CA LEU A 49 -8.18 -2.14 -11.14
C LEU A 49 -7.65 -1.87 -9.72
N ARG A 50 -6.47 -2.39 -9.38
CA ARG A 50 -5.87 -2.14 -8.06
C ARG A 50 -5.61 -0.65 -7.82
N ALA A 51 -5.12 0.09 -8.83
CA ALA A 51 -4.90 1.53 -8.71
C ALA A 51 -6.22 2.28 -8.42
N PHE A 52 -7.30 1.90 -9.11
CA PHE A 52 -8.63 2.43 -8.86
C PHE A 52 -9.11 2.13 -7.42
N LEU A 53 -9.05 0.87 -6.99
CA LEU A 53 -9.45 0.47 -5.63
C LEU A 53 -8.67 1.22 -4.54
N VAL A 54 -7.36 1.42 -4.73
CA VAL A 54 -6.50 2.16 -3.78
C VAL A 54 -6.88 3.64 -3.70
N ALA A 55 -7.19 4.27 -4.84
CA ALA A 55 -7.69 5.64 -4.84
C ALA A 55 -9.01 5.75 -4.08
N ASP A 56 -9.91 4.78 -4.27
CA ASP A 56 -11.21 4.72 -3.60
C ASP A 56 -11.05 4.48 -2.11
N LEU A 57 -10.13 3.61 -1.69
CA LEU A 57 -9.81 3.40 -0.27
C LEU A 57 -9.44 4.71 0.42
N GLY A 58 -8.65 5.56 -0.22
CA GLY A 58 -8.34 6.90 0.31
C GLY A 58 -9.58 7.75 0.56
N ARG A 59 -10.54 7.73 -0.38
CA ARG A 59 -11.82 8.47 -0.27
C ARG A 59 -12.69 7.92 0.85
N TYR A 60 -12.86 6.60 0.91
CA TYR A 60 -13.65 5.96 1.97
C TYR A 60 -13.02 6.18 3.34
N ARG A 61 -11.69 6.09 3.45
CA ARG A 61 -10.96 6.32 4.70
C ARG A 61 -11.11 7.75 5.21
N ALA A 62 -11.10 8.75 4.33
CA ALA A 62 -11.31 10.15 4.69
C ALA A 62 -12.72 10.44 5.24
N ALA A 63 -13.70 9.60 4.91
CA ALA A 63 -15.09 9.73 5.35
C ALA A 63 -15.43 8.87 6.59
N LEU A 64 -14.44 8.23 7.22
CA LEU A 64 -14.65 7.48 8.45
C LEU A 64 -15.04 8.40 9.60
N PRO A 65 -15.92 7.94 10.53
CA PRO A 65 -16.46 6.58 10.65
C PRO A 65 -17.75 6.31 9.84
N GLY A 66 -18.24 7.27 9.04
CA GLY A 66 -19.52 7.12 8.33
C GLY A 66 -19.53 6.03 7.24
N THR A 67 -18.35 5.64 6.76
CA THR A 67 -18.15 4.72 5.63
C THR A 67 -17.57 3.37 6.02
N VAL A 68 -17.58 3.00 7.31
CA VAL A 68 -16.92 1.78 7.83
C VAL A 68 -17.26 0.53 7.01
N GLY A 69 -18.54 0.26 6.74
CA GLY A 69 -18.94 -0.92 5.98
C GLY A 69 -18.33 -0.96 4.57
N GLY A 70 -18.40 0.16 3.85
CA GLY A 70 -17.83 0.27 2.51
C GLY A 70 -16.31 0.23 2.51
N TYR A 71 -15.66 0.85 3.49
CA TYR A 71 -14.20 0.82 3.65
C TYR A 71 -13.69 -0.62 3.86
N LEU A 72 -14.34 -1.39 4.75
CA LEU A 72 -13.92 -2.77 5.04
C LEU A 72 -14.11 -3.69 3.84
N ALA A 73 -15.26 -3.60 3.15
CA ALA A 73 -15.54 -4.39 1.95
C ALA A 73 -14.54 -4.06 0.82
N LEU A 74 -14.30 -2.77 0.58
CA LEU A 74 -13.36 -2.32 -0.44
C LEU A 74 -11.92 -2.72 -0.12
N LEU A 75 -11.53 -2.72 1.16
CA LEU A 75 -10.20 -3.14 1.58
C LEU A 75 -10.00 -4.64 1.33
N GLU A 76 -11.02 -5.46 1.59
CA GLU A 76 -10.98 -6.88 1.30
C GLU A 76 -10.83 -7.18 -0.20
N GLU A 77 -11.56 -6.43 -1.04
CA GLU A 77 -11.43 -6.52 -2.50
C GLU A 77 -10.03 -6.11 -2.97
N ALA A 78 -9.52 -4.99 -2.46
CA ALA A 78 -8.17 -4.53 -2.78
C ALA A 78 -7.10 -5.55 -2.36
N LEU A 79 -7.24 -6.16 -1.17
CA LEU A 79 -6.38 -7.24 -0.70
C LEU A 79 -6.42 -8.45 -1.65
N GLY A 80 -7.62 -8.82 -2.15
CA GLY A 80 -7.80 -9.85 -3.16
C GLY A 80 -7.10 -9.52 -4.49
N ALA A 81 -7.04 -8.25 -4.86
CA ALA A 81 -6.31 -7.74 -6.02
C ALA A 81 -4.79 -7.56 -5.77
N GLY A 82 -4.26 -8.02 -4.63
CA GLY A 82 -2.83 -7.95 -4.30
C GLY A 82 -2.36 -6.60 -3.73
N TYR A 83 -3.28 -5.74 -3.27
CA TYR A 83 -2.92 -4.56 -2.50
C TYR A 83 -2.22 -4.94 -1.19
N ARG A 84 -1.20 -4.17 -0.81
CA ARG A 84 -0.51 -4.30 0.47
C ARG A 84 -0.92 -3.12 1.36
N PRO A 85 -1.60 -3.36 2.49
CA PRO A 85 -2.12 -2.31 3.36
C PRO A 85 -1.02 -1.35 3.82
N GLY A 86 -1.30 -0.05 3.70
CA GLY A 86 -0.41 1.00 4.17
C GLY A 86 -0.54 1.25 5.67
N VAL A 87 0.32 2.13 6.20
CA VAL A 87 0.28 2.56 7.61
C VAL A 87 -1.09 3.16 7.96
N ASP A 88 -1.63 3.97 7.07
CA ASP A 88 -2.94 4.61 7.25
C ASP A 88 -4.09 3.60 7.32
N ASP A 89 -4.02 2.51 6.55
CA ASP A 89 -5.05 1.46 6.57
C ASP A 89 -5.00 0.70 7.90
N LEU A 90 -3.80 0.39 8.36
CA LEU A 90 -3.60 -0.22 9.68
C LEU A 90 -4.02 0.72 10.80
N ALA A 91 -3.83 2.03 10.66
CA ALA A 91 -4.31 3.03 11.62
C ALA A 91 -5.84 3.08 11.66
N ALA A 92 -6.49 3.12 10.49
CA ALA A 92 -7.94 3.09 10.38
C ALA A 92 -8.53 1.80 10.98
N LEU A 93 -7.98 0.63 10.65
CA LEU A 93 -8.41 -0.64 11.23
C LEU A 93 -8.22 -0.70 12.75
N ARG A 94 -7.13 -0.12 13.28
CA ARG A 94 -6.91 -0.03 14.74
C ARG A 94 -7.95 0.88 15.42
N ALA A 95 -8.29 2.01 14.81
CA ALA A 95 -9.34 2.90 15.30
C ALA A 95 -10.73 2.25 15.27
N LEU A 96 -10.95 1.30 14.35
CA LEU A 96 -12.19 0.56 14.18
C LEU A 96 -12.23 -0.80 14.91
N ARG A 97 -11.28 -1.10 15.82
CA ARG A 97 -11.19 -2.40 16.52
C ARG A 97 -12.43 -2.83 17.29
N GLY A 98 -13.32 -1.91 17.66
CA GLY A 98 -14.61 -2.25 18.26
C GLY A 98 -15.53 -3.02 17.30
N ASN A 99 -15.24 -3.03 16.00
CA ASN A 99 -15.93 -3.82 15.01
C ASN A 99 -15.19 -5.15 14.76
N PRO A 100 -15.87 -6.32 14.86
CA PRO A 100 -15.23 -7.62 14.71
C PRO A 100 -14.67 -7.85 13.29
N ALA A 101 -15.32 -7.33 12.25
CA ALA A 101 -14.84 -7.45 10.88
C ALA A 101 -13.55 -6.64 10.66
N ALA A 102 -13.46 -5.45 11.25
CA ALA A 102 -12.24 -4.64 11.21
C ALA A 102 -11.09 -5.31 11.96
N ALA A 103 -11.38 -5.94 13.12
CA ALA A 103 -10.39 -6.70 13.87
C ALA A 103 -9.86 -7.91 13.08
N ALA A 104 -10.75 -8.70 12.47
CA ALA A 104 -10.37 -9.84 11.64
C ALA A 104 -9.54 -9.42 10.41
N LEU A 105 -9.91 -8.33 9.74
CA LEU A 105 -9.13 -7.77 8.64
C LEU A 105 -7.76 -7.29 9.10
N LEU A 106 -7.65 -6.68 10.28
CA LEU A 106 -6.38 -6.26 10.85
C LEU A 106 -5.44 -7.44 11.08
N ASP A 107 -5.94 -8.56 11.60
CA ASP A 107 -5.15 -9.78 11.82
C ASP A 107 -4.69 -10.39 10.49
N ARG A 108 -5.58 -10.45 9.50
CA ARG A 108 -5.24 -10.89 8.14
C ARG A 108 -4.15 -10.01 7.52
N CYS A 109 -4.25 -8.68 7.65
CA CYS A 109 -3.26 -7.74 7.14
C CYS A 109 -1.88 -7.95 7.79
N GLN A 110 -1.84 -8.24 9.10
CA GLN A 110 -0.58 -8.55 9.80
C GLN A 110 0.03 -9.87 9.34
N ALA A 111 -0.80 -10.91 9.13
CA ALA A 111 -0.34 -12.18 8.60
C ALA A 111 0.28 -12.03 7.20
N LEU A 112 -0.37 -11.25 6.32
CA LEU A 112 0.15 -10.94 4.99
C LEU A 112 1.49 -10.19 5.06
N ALA A 113 1.62 -9.20 5.95
CA ALA A 113 2.88 -8.49 6.15
C ALA A 113 4.00 -9.41 6.66
N ALA A 114 3.68 -10.34 7.57
CA ALA A 114 4.63 -11.32 8.06
C ALA A 114 5.08 -12.29 6.95
N GLN A 115 4.16 -12.72 6.08
CA GLN A 115 4.47 -13.53 4.90
C GLN A 115 5.38 -12.79 3.93
N ASP A 116 5.13 -11.50 3.68
CA ASP A 116 5.99 -10.70 2.80
C ASP A 116 7.41 -10.55 3.35
N VAL A 117 7.54 -10.34 4.66
CA VAL A 117 8.84 -10.30 5.32
C VAL A 117 9.55 -11.65 5.19
N ARG A 118 8.85 -12.77 5.43
CA ARG A 118 9.41 -14.11 5.25
C ARG A 118 9.84 -14.37 3.80
N ALA A 119 9.02 -14.00 2.82
CA ALA A 119 9.33 -14.14 1.40
C ALA A 119 10.61 -13.38 1.02
N ARG A 120 10.81 -12.17 1.57
CA ARG A 120 12.04 -11.39 1.38
C ARG A 120 13.27 -12.06 1.96
N PHE A 121 13.13 -12.78 3.07
CA PHE A 121 14.24 -13.54 3.67
C PHE A 121 14.52 -14.84 2.91
N THR A 122 13.50 -15.54 2.41
CA THR A 122 13.68 -16.80 1.65
C THR A 122 14.22 -16.56 0.24
N GLN A 123 13.90 -15.43 -0.40
CA GLN A 123 14.44 -15.05 -1.71
C GLN A 123 15.93 -14.63 -1.65
N GLY A 124 16.56 -14.73 -0.48
CA GLY A 124 17.92 -14.26 -0.23
C GLY A 124 17.94 -12.74 -0.12
N ALA A 125 18.67 -12.22 0.87
CA ALA A 125 18.85 -10.79 1.03
C ALA A 125 19.25 -10.19 -0.33
N ARG A 126 18.33 -9.41 -0.94
CA ARG A 126 18.66 -8.52 -2.05
C ARG A 126 19.95 -7.84 -1.62
N ARG A 127 21.06 -8.08 -2.33
CA ARG A 127 22.34 -7.42 -2.03
C ARG A 127 22.04 -5.94 -2.05
N VAL A 128 21.81 -5.35 -0.88
CA VAL A 128 21.87 -3.92 -0.71
C VAL A 128 23.30 -3.62 -1.13
N PRO A 129 23.53 -2.83 -2.20
CA PRO A 129 24.88 -2.41 -2.51
C PRO A 129 25.42 -1.81 -1.21
N ALA A 130 26.54 -2.35 -0.73
CA ALA A 130 27.16 -1.89 0.50
C ALA A 130 27.18 -0.36 0.44
N PRO A 131 26.77 0.35 1.52
CA PRO A 131 26.83 1.80 1.51
C PRO A 131 28.24 2.18 1.08
N ALA A 132 28.36 2.99 0.02
CA ALA A 132 29.64 3.42 -0.50
C ALA A 132 30.38 4.15 0.62
N VAL A 133 31.21 3.40 1.36
CA VAL A 133 32.06 3.97 2.39
C VAL A 133 33.02 4.87 1.64
N PRO A 134 33.03 6.19 1.91
CA PRO A 134 33.97 7.08 1.24
C PRO A 134 35.40 6.59 1.52
N PRO A 135 36.30 6.60 0.52
CA PRO A 135 37.67 6.09 0.65
C PRO A 135 38.48 7.05 1.53
N SER A 136 38.31 6.96 2.85
CA SER A 136 39.04 7.80 3.81
C SER A 136 39.18 7.12 5.15
N ARG A 137 39.50 5.81 5.17
CA ARG A 137 40.12 5.19 6.34
C ARG A 137 41.19 4.22 5.88
N THR A 138 42.42 4.70 5.93
CA THR A 138 43.66 3.91 5.98
C THR A 138 43.42 2.69 6.87
N ARG A 139 43.41 1.49 6.28
CA ARG A 139 43.41 0.25 7.05
C ARG A 139 44.73 0.21 7.82
N LEU A 140 44.68 0.28 9.14
CA LEU A 140 45.83 0.00 9.98
C LEU A 140 46.19 -1.47 9.79
N LEU A 141 47.34 -1.72 9.16
CA LEU A 141 47.98 -3.02 9.13
C LEU A 141 48.35 -3.37 10.56
N ALA A 142 47.74 -4.42 11.11
CA ALA A 142 48.21 -5.03 12.35
C ALA A 142 49.59 -5.63 12.07
N LEU A 143 50.62 -5.07 12.72
CA LEU A 143 51.96 -5.62 12.71
C LEU A 143 51.97 -6.96 13.47
N PRO A 144 52.45 -8.06 12.86
CA PRO A 144 52.65 -9.32 13.55
C PRO A 144 54.01 -9.31 14.27
N GLY A 145 54.02 -9.63 15.56
CA GLY A 145 55.28 -9.93 16.25
C GLY A 145 55.21 -9.77 17.76
N GLY A 146 55.04 -10.88 18.47
CA GLY A 146 55.35 -10.99 19.89
C GLY A 146 56.13 -12.28 20.13
N VAL A 147 57.32 -12.16 20.72
CA VAL A 147 58.12 -13.13 21.52
C VAL A 147 59.31 -12.31 22.06
N GLY A 148 59.85 -12.34 23.27
CA GLY A 148 59.64 -13.07 24.51
C GLY A 148 60.88 -12.86 25.41
N ASP A 149 60.63 -12.49 26.66
CA ASP A 149 61.38 -12.90 27.87
C ASP A 149 62.74 -12.25 28.29
N PRO A 150 63.14 -12.37 29.59
CA PRO A 150 63.47 -11.24 30.46
C PRO A 150 64.92 -11.26 30.99
N VAL A 151 65.34 -10.24 31.76
CA VAL A 151 66.23 -10.31 32.97
C VAL A 151 66.84 -8.94 33.34
N VAL A 152 66.37 -8.44 34.50
CA VAL A 152 67.08 -7.87 35.67
C VAL A 152 68.15 -6.74 35.52
N ARG A 153 67.86 -5.57 36.14
CA ARG A 153 68.53 -4.92 37.33
C ARG A 153 68.36 -3.39 37.27
N GLN A 154 67.61 -2.81 38.23
CA GLN A 154 68.06 -1.90 39.32
C GLN A 154 68.58 -0.54 38.80
N ALA A 155 68.25 0.64 39.30
CA ALA A 155 67.47 1.22 40.41
C ALA A 155 67.13 2.67 39.92
N GLU A 156 66.35 3.56 40.50
CA GLU A 156 65.81 3.78 41.84
C GLU A 156 64.78 4.92 41.67
N GLU A 157 63.78 4.90 42.55
CA GLU A 157 62.92 5.95 43.12
C GLU A 157 63.01 7.40 42.57
N ALA A 158 61.94 8.19 42.47
CA ALA A 158 60.84 8.30 43.42
C ALA A 158 59.66 9.15 42.86
N GLN A 159 58.49 8.95 43.48
CA GLN A 159 57.38 9.92 43.64
C GLN A 159 56.29 10.04 42.56
N LYS A 160 55.20 9.32 42.81
CA LYS A 160 53.81 9.82 42.75
C LYS A 160 53.27 9.75 44.21
N PRO A 161 52.18 10.46 44.62
CA PRO A 161 50.98 10.67 43.82
C PRO A 161 50.16 11.96 44.07
N ALA A 162 49.14 12.12 43.21
CA ALA A 162 47.75 12.51 43.52
C ALA A 162 47.22 13.89 43.06
N GLN A 163 45.97 13.82 42.58
CA GLN A 163 44.90 14.83 42.50
C GLN A 163 44.66 15.54 41.14
N LYS A 164 43.58 15.08 40.47
CA LYS A 164 42.70 15.79 39.50
C LYS A 164 41.85 16.85 40.25
N PRO A 165 40.94 17.63 39.61
CA PRO A 165 40.88 18.23 38.25
C PRO A 165 40.39 19.71 38.28
N ALA A 166 40.62 20.51 37.22
CA ALA A 166 39.71 21.63 36.87
C ALA A 166 39.95 22.15 35.44
N GLN A 167 38.97 21.97 34.56
CA GLN A 167 38.87 22.65 33.28
C GLN A 167 37.89 23.83 33.39
N LYS A 168 38.31 25.00 32.92
CA LYS A 168 37.51 26.08 32.32
C LYS A 168 38.47 26.92 31.48
N PRO A 169 38.06 27.48 30.32
CA PRO A 169 37.14 28.63 30.28
C PRO A 169 36.07 28.52 29.16
N ALA A 170 34.80 28.87 29.38
CA ALA A 170 34.23 30.23 29.34
C ALA A 170 34.53 31.01 28.04
N GLN A 171 33.65 30.89 27.03
CA GLN A 171 33.35 31.98 26.09
C GLN A 171 31.87 31.92 25.66
N LYS A 172 31.13 33.00 25.96
CA LYS A 172 29.95 33.47 25.23
C LYS A 172 30.31 34.88 24.76
N PRO A 173 29.87 35.30 23.57
CA PRO A 173 28.97 36.45 23.59
C PRO A 173 27.74 36.28 22.70
N ALA A 174 26.69 36.97 23.13
CA ALA A 174 25.38 37.05 22.53
C ALA A 174 25.40 37.63 21.10
N GLN A 175 24.60 37.04 20.21
CA GLN A 175 24.14 37.72 19.00
C GLN A 175 22.66 38.10 19.16
N LYS A 176 22.39 39.35 18.75
CA LYS A 176 21.14 40.10 18.83
C LYS A 176 19.95 39.38 18.18
N PRO A 177 18.71 39.57 18.66
CA PRO A 177 17.51 39.12 17.96
C PRO A 177 16.99 40.20 17.00
N ALA A 178 16.85 39.86 15.71
CA ALA A 178 15.97 40.54 14.75
C ALA A 178 15.85 39.72 13.46
N PRO A 179 14.77 39.84 12.65
CA PRO A 179 13.39 40.18 12.98
C PRO A 179 12.39 39.12 12.45
N LYS A 180 11.12 39.22 12.87
CA LYS A 180 9.98 38.41 12.41
C LYS A 180 9.87 38.38 10.88
N PRO A 181 9.47 37.24 10.26
CA PRO A 181 8.97 37.26 8.89
C PRO A 181 7.72 38.13 8.83
N ALA A 182 7.74 39.16 7.98
CA ALA A 182 6.61 40.01 7.70
C ALA A 182 5.43 39.17 7.16
N GLN A 183 4.29 39.26 7.84
CA GLN A 183 3.00 38.87 7.30
C GLN A 183 2.73 39.71 6.05
N LYS A 184 2.56 39.06 4.89
CA LYS A 184 1.94 39.72 3.75
C LYS A 184 0.44 39.89 4.02
N PRO A 185 -0.15 41.06 3.70
CA PRO A 185 -1.55 41.35 4.00
C PRO A 185 -2.52 40.45 3.22
N ALA A 186 -3.64 40.13 3.86
CA ALA A 186 -4.81 39.54 3.24
C ALA A 186 -5.29 40.37 2.02
N PRO A 187 -5.73 39.74 0.92
CA PRO A 187 -6.52 40.43 -0.08
C PRO A 187 -7.89 40.79 0.51
N LYS A 188 -8.29 42.06 0.37
CA LYS A 188 -9.61 42.56 0.76
C LYS A 188 -10.73 41.81 0.01
N PRO A 189 -11.95 41.71 0.59
CA PRO A 189 -13.10 41.11 -0.07
C PRO A 189 -13.44 41.88 -1.36
N GLY A 190 -13.50 41.18 -2.49
CA GLY A 190 -14.03 41.74 -3.73
C GLY A 190 -15.53 42.10 -3.60
N PRO A 191 -16.01 43.08 -4.37
CA PRO A 191 -17.40 43.52 -4.32
C PRO A 191 -18.36 42.41 -4.81
N ALA A 192 -19.59 42.48 -4.32
CA ALA A 192 -20.69 41.55 -4.56
C ALA A 192 -20.87 41.17 -6.05
N PRO A 193 -21.33 39.94 -6.35
CA PRO A 193 -21.73 39.58 -7.72
C PRO A 193 -22.86 40.48 -8.19
N ALA A 194 -22.57 41.26 -9.23
CA ALA A 194 -23.56 41.96 -10.02
C ALA A 194 -24.51 40.98 -10.70
N GLU A 195 -25.67 41.53 -11.03
CA GLU A 195 -26.89 40.94 -11.54
C GLU A 195 -26.74 39.94 -12.70
N ARG A 196 -27.72 39.02 -12.72
CA ARG A 196 -27.99 38.05 -13.78
C ARG A 196 -28.17 38.74 -15.14
N PRO A 197 -27.59 38.20 -16.22
CA PRO A 197 -28.25 38.13 -17.50
C PRO A 197 -29.14 36.88 -17.50
N ALA A 198 -30.45 37.07 -17.59
CA ALA A 198 -31.39 35.98 -17.84
C ALA A 198 -31.12 35.40 -19.24
N THR A 199 -30.55 34.20 -19.29
CA THR A 199 -30.61 33.33 -20.47
C THR A 199 -31.62 32.22 -20.21
N GLU A 200 -32.60 32.15 -21.10
CA GLU A 200 -33.74 31.25 -21.12
C GLU A 200 -33.33 29.77 -21.02
N PRO A 201 -34.09 28.92 -20.29
CA PRO A 201 -33.81 27.48 -20.23
C PRO A 201 -34.35 26.79 -21.49
N VAL A 202 -33.45 26.36 -22.37
CA VAL A 202 -33.77 25.40 -23.44
C VAL A 202 -34.03 24.04 -22.79
N ALA A 203 -35.28 23.58 -22.87
CA ALA A 203 -35.71 22.27 -22.37
C ALA A 203 -34.99 21.12 -23.10
N PRO A 204 -34.42 20.12 -22.40
CA PRO A 204 -33.95 18.90 -23.04
C PRO A 204 -35.14 18.01 -23.42
N LYS A 205 -35.35 17.81 -24.73
CA LYS A 205 -36.40 16.98 -25.37
C LYS A 205 -36.22 15.46 -25.18
N ARG A 206 -35.86 14.96 -24.01
CA ARG A 206 -35.87 13.51 -23.73
C ARG A 206 -36.30 13.25 -22.28
N PRO A 207 -37.55 12.85 -22.02
CA PRO A 207 -37.99 12.43 -20.69
C PRO A 207 -37.18 11.21 -20.27
N VAL A 208 -36.49 11.31 -19.13
CA VAL A 208 -35.92 10.14 -18.47
C VAL A 208 -37.10 9.31 -17.96
N PRO A 209 -37.27 8.04 -18.36
CA PRO A 209 -38.42 7.25 -17.96
C PRO A 209 -38.44 7.11 -16.44
N THR A 210 -39.61 7.37 -15.85
CA THR A 210 -39.76 7.30 -14.39
C THR A 210 -39.73 5.83 -13.94
N PRO A 211 -39.25 5.52 -12.71
CA PRO A 211 -39.14 4.14 -12.24
C PRO A 211 -40.43 3.32 -12.28
N GLY A 212 -41.61 3.97 -12.32
CA GLY A 212 -42.91 3.31 -12.46
C GLY A 212 -43.24 2.82 -13.88
N GLU A 213 -42.56 3.32 -14.92
CA GLU A 213 -42.76 2.94 -16.32
C GLU A 213 -41.87 1.74 -16.72
N VAL A 214 -40.71 1.60 -16.07
CA VAL A 214 -39.76 0.49 -16.34
C VAL A 214 -40.08 -0.75 -15.50
N PHE A 215 -40.81 -0.60 -14.39
CA PHE A 215 -41.18 -1.70 -13.51
C PHE A 215 -42.70 -1.73 -13.27
N PRO A 216 -43.48 -2.45 -14.09
CA PRO A 216 -44.91 -2.62 -13.84
C PRO A 216 -45.14 -3.34 -12.51
N ARG A 217 -45.76 -2.65 -11.54
CA ARG A 217 -46.16 -3.25 -10.26
C ARG A 217 -47.15 -4.38 -10.52
N ARG A 218 -46.80 -5.61 -10.11
CA ARG A 218 -47.76 -6.71 -9.99
C ARG A 218 -48.85 -6.29 -9.00
N LYS A 219 -50.10 -6.22 -9.46
CA LYS A 219 -51.25 -6.05 -8.56
C LYS A 219 -51.30 -7.27 -7.63
N PRO A 220 -51.43 -7.11 -6.30
CA PRO A 220 -51.58 -8.25 -5.41
C PRO A 220 -52.90 -8.98 -5.71
N VAL A 221 -52.81 -10.30 -5.88
CA VAL A 221 -53.96 -11.20 -5.98
C VAL A 221 -54.63 -11.26 -4.59
N PRO A 222 -55.94 -11.03 -4.46
CA PRO A 222 -56.62 -11.14 -3.17
C PRO A 222 -56.63 -12.61 -2.69
N PRO A 223 -56.45 -12.87 -1.38
CA PRO A 223 -56.43 -14.24 -0.87
C PRO A 223 -57.80 -14.90 -1.03
N ALA A 224 -57.78 -16.18 -1.43
CA ALA A 224 -58.97 -17.01 -1.55
C ALA A 224 -59.66 -17.15 -0.18
N GLN A 225 -60.98 -16.98 -0.17
CA GLN A 225 -61.81 -17.14 1.02
C GLN A 225 -61.81 -18.60 1.46
N THR A 226 -61.36 -18.84 2.68
CA THR A 226 -61.39 -20.14 3.35
C THR A 226 -62.84 -20.54 3.61
N ARG A 227 -63.41 -21.44 2.80
CA ARG A 227 -64.67 -22.12 3.13
C ARG A 227 -64.41 -23.07 4.30
N GLN A 228 -64.90 -22.70 5.48
CA GLN A 228 -64.97 -23.57 6.64
C GLN A 228 -65.98 -24.69 6.35
N LEU A 229 -65.50 -25.93 6.30
CA LEU A 229 -66.33 -27.12 6.32
C LEU A 229 -66.76 -27.35 7.78
N ALA A 230 -68.05 -27.20 8.03
CA ALA A 230 -68.68 -27.59 9.28
C ALA A 230 -68.67 -29.12 9.38
N ALA A 231 -68.13 -29.61 10.50
CA ALA A 231 -68.25 -31.00 10.91
C ALA A 231 -69.71 -31.30 11.29
N GLY A 232 -70.22 -32.41 10.78
CA GLY A 232 -71.46 -33.08 11.17
C GLY A 232 -71.23 -34.58 11.15
#